data_AF-A0A2P6Q059-F1
#
_entry.id   AF-A0A2P6Q059-F1
#
_cell.length_a   1.000
_cell.length_b   1.000
_cell.length_c   1.000
_cell.angle_alpha   90.00
_cell.angle_beta   90.00
_cell.angle_gamma   90.00
#
_symmetry.space_group_name_H-M   'P 1'
#
loop_
_entity.id
_entity.type
_entity.pdbx_description
1 polymer ?
#
loop_
_entity_poly.entity_id
_entity_poly.type
_entity_poly.pdbx_seq_one_letter_code
_entity_poly.pdbx_strand_id
1 'polypeptide(L)'
;MNSGYSLHNIEPLNGSNFKTWKERIELYLGLQGLDVCLREPQPVLNETEAIIVKHREWHRTNRMAKLIMKQTMSPVVRGSVAEPDTALGFMTAIGLKFKENEKAEISALLDQLLGMKFDTSESVREHIMKIIHKTTRLGELEIAFSDAFIVHLALIRLPPSFGPLKTAYFSQKEKWDLNELIAICVQEEELIKSHRTVSVNLVNKQKWKGKGKAVASSAANSGEGTSGTKPYQLGPKKGVNKGKKPGTFKCFFCKKEGHIKKNCKGFKDWLVKKGLHNKEGTKEK
;
A
#
# COMPACT_ATOMS: atom_id res chain seq x y z
N MET A 1 -19.13 16.88 29.23
CA MET A 1 -18.24 16.55 28.09
C MET A 1 -19.08 16.63 26.82
N ASN A 2 -18.92 17.69 26.03
CA ASN A 2 -19.58 17.78 24.71
C ASN A 2 -18.83 16.84 23.77
N SER A 3 -19.34 15.61 23.60
CA SER A 3 -18.86 14.72 22.55
C SER A 3 -19.14 15.38 21.20
N GLY A 4 -18.12 15.55 20.35
CA GLY A 4 -18.25 16.13 19.01
C GLY A 4 -19.18 15.37 18.04
N TYR A 5 -19.83 14.31 18.53
CA TYR A 5 -20.85 13.54 17.83
C TYR A 5 -22.24 14.12 18.13
N SER A 6 -22.62 15.12 17.35
CA SER A 6 -23.99 15.63 17.31
C SER A 6 -24.83 14.80 16.34
N LEU A 7 -26.10 14.56 16.69
CA LEU A 7 -27.06 13.92 15.79
C LEU A 7 -27.19 14.70 14.47
N HIS A 8 -27.01 16.02 14.50
CA HIS A 8 -27.06 16.88 13.32
C HIS A 8 -25.91 16.66 12.33
N ASN A 9 -24.82 16.01 12.76
CA ASN A 9 -23.67 15.69 11.91
C ASN A 9 -23.80 14.32 11.22
N ILE A 10 -24.89 13.59 11.51
CA ILE A 10 -25.20 12.33 10.85
C ILE A 10 -25.97 12.66 9.57
N GLU A 11 -25.38 12.30 8.42
CA GLU A 11 -26.06 12.42 7.14
C GLU A 11 -27.35 11.59 7.17
N PRO A 12 -28.53 12.15 6.81
CA PRO A 12 -29.78 11.41 6.85
C PRO A 12 -29.75 10.16 5.96
N LEU A 13 -30.37 9.08 6.45
CA LEU A 13 -30.49 7.84 5.70
C LEU A 13 -31.25 8.08 4.39
N ASN A 14 -30.57 7.75 3.30
CA ASN A 14 -31.05 7.81 1.93
C ASN A 14 -30.86 6.45 1.24
N GLY A 15 -31.13 6.38 -0.06
CA GLY A 15 -31.06 5.15 -0.86
C GLY A 15 -29.70 4.44 -0.89
N SER A 16 -28.61 5.14 -0.58
CA SER A 16 -27.24 4.68 -0.86
C SER A 16 -26.29 4.65 0.34
N ASN A 17 -26.64 5.31 1.46
CA ASN A 17 -25.70 5.54 2.57
C ASN A 17 -25.96 4.68 3.82
N PHE A 18 -26.74 3.59 3.71
CA PHE A 18 -27.17 2.76 4.85
C PHE A 18 -26.02 2.32 5.76
N LYS A 19 -24.90 1.84 5.21
CA LYS A 19 -23.79 1.33 6.01
C LYS A 19 -23.19 2.42 6.91
N THR A 20 -22.81 3.55 6.30
CA THR A 20 -22.22 4.70 7.02
C THR A 20 -23.22 5.31 7.99
N TRP A 21 -24.50 5.38 7.63
CA TRP A 21 -25.55 5.84 8.53
C TRP A 21 -25.68 4.94 9.75
N LYS A 22 -25.75 3.61 9.54
CA LYS A 22 -25.88 2.62 10.62
C LYS A 22 -24.72 2.71 11.60
N GLU A 23 -23.48 2.75 11.11
CA GLU A 23 -22.28 2.89 11.94
C GLU A 23 -22.32 4.16 12.81
N ARG A 24 -22.72 5.30 12.22
CA ARG A 24 -22.83 6.56 12.97
C ARG A 24 -23.93 6.54 14.01
N ILE A 25 -25.07 5.90 13.72
CA ILE A 25 -26.18 5.77 14.64
C ILE A 25 -25.84 4.84 15.80
N GLU A 26 -25.24 3.68 15.53
CA GLU A 26 -24.81 2.75 16.58
C GLU A 26 -23.79 3.39 17.51
N LEU A 27 -22.80 4.10 16.95
CA LEU A 27 -21.84 4.86 17.73
C LEU A 27 -22.51 5.95 18.58
N TYR A 28 -23.43 6.73 17.98
CA TYR A 28 -24.15 7.77 18.70
C TYR A 28 -24.99 7.18 19.85
N LEU A 29 -25.75 6.11 19.60
CA LEU A 29 -26.55 5.45 20.63
C LEU A 29 -25.68 4.88 21.75
N GLY A 30 -24.53 4.30 21.44
CA GLY A 30 -23.55 3.84 22.42
C GLY A 30 -23.02 4.97 23.29
N LEU A 31 -22.62 6.09 22.67
CA LEU A 31 -22.14 7.27 23.41
C LEU A 31 -23.21 7.90 24.31
N GLN A 32 -24.49 7.77 23.95
CA GLN A 32 -25.63 8.25 24.76
C GLN A 32 -26.14 7.22 25.78
N GLY A 33 -25.57 6.01 25.84
CA GLY A 33 -26.05 4.93 26.71
C GLY A 33 -27.45 4.44 26.35
N LEU A 34 -27.81 4.47 25.06
CA LEU A 34 -29.12 4.05 24.55
C LEU A 34 -29.06 2.72 23.79
N ASP A 35 -27.88 2.12 23.67
CA ASP A 35 -27.61 0.93 22.87
C ASP A 35 -28.00 -0.39 23.58
N VAL A 36 -28.33 -0.36 24.87
CA VAL A 36 -28.76 -1.55 25.65
C VAL A 36 -29.92 -2.28 24.96
N CYS A 37 -30.90 -1.54 24.42
CA CYS A 37 -32.05 -2.13 23.70
C CYS A 37 -31.69 -2.81 22.37
N LEU A 38 -30.48 -2.59 21.86
CA LEU A 38 -29.95 -3.22 20.64
C LEU A 38 -29.10 -4.45 20.97
N ARG A 39 -28.51 -4.50 22.16
CA ARG A 39 -27.58 -5.58 22.59
C ARG A 39 -28.26 -6.65 23.45
N GLU A 40 -29.24 -6.27 24.25
CA GLU A 40 -29.90 -7.16 25.20
C GLU A 40 -31.35 -7.45 24.80
N PRO A 41 -31.82 -8.70 25.01
CA PRO A 41 -33.22 -9.02 24.79
C PRO A 41 -34.12 -8.24 25.76
N GLN A 42 -35.38 -8.06 25.36
CA GLN A 42 -36.38 -7.43 26.22
C GLN A 42 -36.47 -8.20 27.55
N PRO A 43 -36.28 -7.53 28.71
CA PRO A 43 -36.36 -8.19 30.00
C PRO A 43 -37.80 -8.63 30.29
N VAL A 44 -37.96 -9.81 30.87
CA VAL A 44 -39.25 -10.29 31.37
C VAL A 44 -39.54 -9.60 32.70
N LEU A 45 -40.69 -8.93 32.79
CA LEU A 45 -41.10 -8.22 34.00
C LEU A 45 -41.38 -9.20 35.15
N ASN A 46 -40.91 -8.88 36.36
CA ASN A 46 -41.28 -9.57 37.60
C ASN A 46 -41.27 -8.59 38.79
N GLU A 47 -41.56 -9.07 40.00
CA GLU A 47 -41.75 -8.25 41.22
C GLU A 47 -40.45 -7.78 41.89
N THR A 48 -39.27 -8.13 41.35
CA THR A 48 -38.00 -7.69 41.94
C THR A 48 -37.70 -6.26 41.51
N GLU A 49 -37.42 -5.36 42.46
CA GLU A 49 -37.12 -3.95 42.19
C GLU A 49 -36.05 -3.76 41.12
N ALA A 50 -34.96 -4.53 41.17
CA ALA A 50 -33.89 -4.50 40.18
C ALA A 50 -34.37 -4.79 38.75
N ILE A 51 -35.34 -5.71 38.58
CA ILE A 51 -35.87 -6.11 37.28
C ILE A 51 -36.90 -5.09 36.78
N ILE A 52 -37.69 -4.48 37.68
CA ILE A 52 -38.58 -3.37 37.34
C ILE A 52 -37.76 -2.19 36.80
N VAL A 53 -36.65 -1.83 37.47
CA VAL A 53 -35.73 -0.78 37.03
C VAL A 53 -35.14 -1.13 35.65
N LYS A 54 -34.60 -2.34 35.49
CA LYS A 54 -34.04 -2.80 34.21
C LYS A 54 -35.08 -2.77 33.09
N HIS A 55 -36.31 -3.20 33.36
CA HIS A 55 -37.41 -3.16 32.40
C HIS A 55 -37.74 -1.73 31.97
N ARG A 56 -37.91 -0.80 32.92
CA ARG A 56 -38.16 0.61 32.60
C ARG A 56 -37.03 1.22 31.78
N GLU A 57 -35.78 0.95 32.15
CA GLU A 57 -34.62 1.45 31.43
C GLU A 57 -34.53 0.89 30.00
N TRP A 58 -34.76 -0.41 29.83
CA TRP A 58 -34.77 -1.04 28.51
C TRP A 58 -35.85 -0.43 27.61
N HIS A 59 -37.08 -0.24 28.11
CA HIS A 59 -38.15 0.40 27.35
C HIS A 59 -37.87 1.87 27.03
N ARG A 60 -37.25 2.60 27.95
CA ARG A 60 -36.80 3.99 27.73
C ARG A 60 -35.79 4.04 26.59
N THR A 61 -34.74 3.22 26.65
CA THR A 61 -33.68 3.17 25.63
C THR A 61 -34.24 2.71 24.28
N ASN A 62 -35.11 1.69 24.26
CA ASN A 62 -35.83 1.22 23.07
C ASN A 62 -36.61 2.34 22.38
N ARG A 63 -37.41 3.09 23.14
CA ARG A 63 -38.19 4.21 22.61
C ARG A 63 -37.27 5.30 22.04
N MET A 64 -36.21 5.67 22.76
CA MET A 64 -35.29 6.73 22.32
C MET A 64 -34.50 6.33 21.08
N ALA A 65 -33.98 5.10 21.03
CA ALA A 65 -33.27 4.58 19.87
C ALA A 65 -34.15 4.61 18.62
N LYS A 66 -35.43 4.17 18.71
CA LYS A 66 -36.39 4.27 17.60
C LYS A 66 -36.60 5.70 17.13
N LEU A 67 -36.80 6.65 18.05
CA LEU A 67 -36.98 8.07 17.68
C LEU A 67 -35.75 8.65 16.98
N ILE A 68 -34.56 8.34 17.49
CA ILE A 68 -33.29 8.77 16.90
C ILE A 68 -33.12 8.22 15.48
N MET A 69 -33.36 6.91 15.30
CA MET A 69 -33.33 6.29 13.96
C MET A 69 -34.32 6.98 13.03
N LYS A 70 -35.58 7.15 13.44
CA LYS A 70 -36.60 7.83 12.61
C LYS A 70 -36.18 9.25 12.25
N GLN A 71 -35.69 10.03 13.21
CA GLN A 71 -35.30 11.42 13.01
C GLN A 71 -34.16 11.56 12.01
N THR A 72 -33.26 10.59 11.95
CA THR A 72 -32.10 10.58 11.05
C THR A 72 -32.38 9.88 9.73
N MET A 73 -33.64 9.57 9.41
CA MET A 73 -34.05 9.05 8.11
C MET A 73 -34.71 10.15 7.27
N SER A 74 -34.45 10.13 5.96
CA SER A 74 -35.23 10.93 5.01
C SER A 74 -36.71 10.53 5.03
N PRO A 75 -37.65 11.45 4.73
CA PRO A 75 -39.08 11.15 4.76
C PRO A 75 -39.49 9.96 3.89
N VAL A 76 -38.85 9.81 2.72
CA VAL A 76 -39.12 8.71 1.78
C VAL A 76 -38.73 7.36 2.36
N VAL A 77 -37.52 7.25 2.94
CA VAL A 77 -37.07 6.01 3.58
C VAL A 77 -37.88 5.72 4.84
N ARG A 78 -38.19 6.74 5.64
CA ARG A 78 -39.01 6.58 6.85
C ARG A 78 -40.39 6.01 6.54
N GLY A 79 -41.02 6.45 5.45
CA GLY A 79 -42.34 5.96 5.03
C GLY A 79 -42.34 4.56 4.41
N SER A 80 -41.18 4.02 4.02
CA SER A 80 -41.09 2.73 3.32
C SER A 80 -40.71 1.54 4.21
N VAL A 81 -40.38 1.79 5.48
CA VAL A 81 -39.91 0.78 6.44
C VAL A 81 -41.00 0.47 7.46
N ALA A 82 -41.19 -0.82 7.76
CA ALA A 82 -42.09 -1.25 8.83
C ALA A 82 -41.55 -0.83 10.21
N GLU A 83 -42.42 -0.46 11.15
CA GLU A 83 -42.03 0.00 12.49
C GLU A 83 -42.40 -1.04 13.58
N PRO A 84 -41.61 -2.11 13.77
CA PRO A 84 -41.84 -3.08 14.83
C PRO A 84 -41.59 -2.46 16.22
N ASP A 85 -42.06 -3.13 17.27
CA ASP A 85 -42.03 -2.59 18.64
C ASP A 85 -40.61 -2.38 19.19
N THR A 86 -39.65 -3.20 18.77
CA THR A 86 -38.28 -3.17 19.25
C THR A 86 -37.37 -2.33 18.32
N ALA A 87 -36.43 -1.59 18.90
CA ALA A 87 -35.43 -0.81 18.19
C ALA A 87 -34.51 -1.73 17.37
N LEU A 88 -34.17 -2.90 17.91
CA LEU A 88 -33.42 -3.93 17.19
C LEU A 88 -34.20 -4.45 15.97
N GLY A 89 -35.50 -4.73 16.15
CA GLY A 89 -36.37 -5.11 15.04
C GLY A 89 -36.47 -4.01 14.00
N PHE A 90 -36.53 -2.75 14.42
CA PHE A 90 -36.62 -1.61 13.51
C PHE A 90 -35.34 -1.43 12.70
N MET A 91 -34.16 -1.47 13.35
CA MET A 91 -32.86 -1.46 12.66
C MET A 91 -32.74 -2.61 11.64
N THR A 92 -33.25 -3.80 11.99
CA THR A 92 -33.28 -4.96 11.08
C THR A 92 -34.20 -4.72 9.88
N ALA A 93 -35.40 -4.19 10.10
CA ALA A 93 -36.36 -3.86 9.04
C ALA A 93 -35.81 -2.80 8.08
N ILE A 94 -35.08 -1.80 8.60
CA ILE A 94 -34.34 -0.83 7.78
C ILE A 94 -33.33 -1.59 6.91
N GLY A 95 -32.46 -2.41 7.52
CA GLY A 95 -31.43 -3.16 6.79
C GLY A 95 -31.97 -4.02 5.66
N LEU A 96 -33.12 -4.67 5.85
CA LEU A 96 -33.77 -5.46 4.79
C LEU A 96 -34.11 -4.64 3.53
N LYS A 97 -34.49 -3.37 3.68
CA LYS A 97 -34.77 -2.48 2.53
C LYS A 97 -33.53 -2.08 1.74
N PHE A 98 -32.36 -2.16 2.36
CA PHE A 98 -31.08 -1.84 1.75
C PHE A 98 -30.30 -3.07 1.30
N LYS A 99 -30.87 -4.27 1.46
CA LYS A 99 -30.21 -5.54 1.07
C LYS A 99 -29.98 -5.69 -0.43
N GLU A 100 -30.83 -5.09 -1.27
CA GLU A 100 -30.62 -5.08 -2.74
C GLU A 100 -29.32 -4.33 -3.14
N ASN A 101 -28.86 -3.41 -2.30
CA ASN A 101 -27.60 -2.71 -2.50
C ASN A 101 -26.39 -3.63 -2.29
N GLU A 102 -26.47 -4.66 -1.44
CA GLU A 102 -25.32 -5.55 -1.17
C GLU A 102 -24.82 -6.23 -2.45
N LYS A 103 -25.73 -6.71 -3.31
CA LYS A 103 -25.34 -7.34 -4.58
C LYS A 103 -24.68 -6.34 -5.55
N ALA A 104 -25.23 -5.14 -5.64
CA ALA A 104 -24.65 -4.08 -6.47
C ALA A 104 -23.29 -3.62 -5.91
N GLU A 105 -23.17 -3.51 -4.59
CA GLU A 105 -21.94 -3.17 -3.88
C GLU A 105 -20.87 -4.26 -4.07
N ILE A 106 -21.25 -5.53 -3.93
CA ILE A 106 -20.39 -6.69 -4.23
C ILE A 106 -19.85 -6.58 -5.66
N SER A 107 -20.74 -6.37 -6.64
CA SER A 107 -20.34 -6.25 -8.05
C SER A 107 -19.36 -5.09 -8.25
N ALA A 108 -19.69 -3.90 -7.72
CA ALA A 108 -18.85 -2.72 -7.82
C ALA A 108 -17.48 -2.90 -7.14
N LEU A 109 -17.44 -3.54 -5.97
CA LEU A 109 -16.21 -3.83 -5.23
C LEU A 109 -15.35 -4.85 -5.97
N LEU A 110 -15.94 -5.90 -6.54
CA LEU A 110 -15.23 -6.88 -7.37
C LEU A 110 -14.67 -6.23 -8.64
N ASP A 111 -15.46 -5.42 -9.34
CA ASP A 111 -15.03 -4.69 -10.53
C ASP A 111 -13.86 -3.76 -10.20
N GLN A 112 -13.94 -3.02 -9.08
CA GLN A 112 -12.84 -2.20 -8.60
C GLN A 112 -11.63 -3.05 -8.22
N LEU A 113 -11.80 -4.13 -7.45
CA LEU A 113 -10.70 -5.00 -7.00
C LEU A 113 -9.94 -5.59 -8.18
N LEU A 114 -10.66 -6.08 -9.19
CA LEU A 114 -10.10 -6.70 -10.39
C LEU A 114 -9.61 -5.66 -11.40
N GLY A 115 -10.15 -4.44 -11.39
CA GLY A 115 -9.74 -3.34 -12.25
C GLY A 115 -8.54 -2.54 -11.72
N MET A 116 -8.26 -2.61 -10.42
CA MET A 116 -7.18 -1.85 -9.77
C MET A 116 -5.82 -2.11 -10.40
N LYS A 117 -5.12 -1.02 -10.71
CA LYS A 117 -3.72 -1.02 -11.17
C LYS A 117 -2.91 -0.20 -10.18
N PHE A 118 -1.63 -0.51 -10.07
CA PHE A 118 -0.71 0.30 -9.29
C PHE A 118 -0.56 1.69 -9.92
N ASP A 119 -0.80 2.74 -9.14
CA ASP A 119 -0.54 4.13 -9.54
C ASP A 119 0.89 4.51 -9.14
N THR A 120 1.66 5.11 -10.05
CA THR A 120 3.02 5.56 -9.75
C THR A 120 3.10 6.74 -8.77
N SER A 121 1.97 7.39 -8.47
CA SER A 121 1.87 8.48 -7.50
C SER A 121 1.65 8.01 -6.06
N GLU A 122 1.18 6.78 -5.84
CA GLU A 122 0.97 6.20 -4.50
C GLU A 122 2.15 5.33 -4.05
N SER A 123 2.30 5.15 -2.74
CA SER A 123 3.28 4.21 -2.18
C SER A 123 2.81 2.75 -2.31
N VAL A 124 3.73 1.79 -2.29
CA VAL A 124 3.34 0.36 -2.35
C VAL A 124 2.51 -0.05 -1.14
N ARG A 125 2.79 0.52 0.03
CA ARG A 125 1.99 0.30 1.23
C ARG A 125 0.54 0.74 1.02
N GLU A 126 0.32 1.94 0.48
CA GLU A 126 -1.03 2.45 0.21
C GLU A 126 -1.78 1.56 -0.77
N HIS A 127 -1.11 1.11 -1.83
CA HIS A 127 -1.70 0.21 -2.81
C HIS A 127 -2.17 -1.12 -2.19
N ILE A 128 -1.30 -1.76 -1.39
CA ILE A 128 -1.63 -3.03 -0.71
C ILE A 128 -2.77 -2.81 0.30
N MET A 129 -2.75 -1.72 1.05
CA MET A 129 -3.83 -1.39 1.98
C MET A 129 -5.18 -1.18 1.28
N LYS A 130 -5.20 -0.60 0.07
CA LYS A 130 -6.42 -0.49 -0.75
C LYS A 130 -6.96 -1.87 -1.17
N ILE A 131 -6.07 -2.81 -1.52
CA ILE A 131 -6.45 -4.20 -1.82
C ILE A 131 -7.07 -4.85 -0.58
N ILE A 132 -6.37 -4.80 0.55
CA ILE A 132 -6.82 -5.38 1.83
C ILE A 132 -8.19 -4.79 2.20
N HIS A 133 -8.33 -3.47 2.17
CA HIS A 133 -9.57 -2.78 2.50
C HIS A 133 -10.77 -3.29 1.67
N LYS A 134 -10.59 -3.43 0.34
CA LYS A 134 -11.66 -3.94 -0.53
C LYS A 134 -11.98 -5.41 -0.24
N THR A 135 -10.97 -6.25 -0.02
CA THR A 135 -11.18 -7.68 0.30
C THR A 135 -11.83 -7.87 1.67
N THR A 136 -11.50 -7.03 2.66
CA THR A 136 -12.17 -7.02 3.97
C THR A 136 -13.62 -6.59 3.82
N ARG A 137 -13.90 -5.53 3.05
CA ARG A 137 -15.27 -5.08 2.77
C ARG A 137 -16.11 -6.16 2.07
N LEU A 138 -15.51 -6.89 1.12
CA LEU A 138 -16.15 -8.04 0.49
C LEU A 138 -16.40 -9.19 1.49
N GLY A 139 -15.49 -9.41 2.44
CA GLY A 139 -15.67 -10.38 3.52
C GLY A 139 -16.87 -10.07 4.44
N GLU A 140 -17.12 -8.78 4.72
CA GLU A 140 -18.32 -8.32 5.44
C GLU A 140 -19.62 -8.60 4.66
N LEU A 141 -19.53 -8.77 3.34
CA LEU A 141 -20.63 -9.08 2.42
C LEU A 141 -20.65 -10.57 2.02
N GLU A 142 -20.13 -11.44 2.89
CA GLU A 142 -20.07 -12.91 2.72
C GLU A 142 -19.17 -13.41 1.57
N ILE A 143 -18.30 -12.56 1.01
CA ILE A 143 -17.26 -12.94 0.04
C ILE A 143 -15.88 -12.81 0.68
N ALA A 144 -15.48 -13.85 1.41
CA ALA A 144 -14.19 -13.88 2.08
C ALA A 144 -13.06 -14.32 1.14
N PHE A 145 -11.92 -13.63 1.22
CA PHE A 145 -10.67 -14.02 0.58
C PHE A 145 -9.68 -14.49 1.64
N SER A 146 -8.92 -15.54 1.34
CA SER A 146 -7.83 -15.95 2.23
C SER A 146 -6.66 -14.97 2.14
N ASP A 147 -5.89 -14.83 3.21
CA ASP A 147 -4.67 -14.02 3.22
C ASP A 147 -3.72 -14.39 2.08
N ALA A 148 -3.59 -15.70 1.79
CA ALA A 148 -2.80 -16.18 0.67
C ALA A 148 -3.29 -15.61 -0.68
N PHE A 149 -4.60 -15.58 -0.92
CA PHE A 149 -5.15 -14.97 -2.13
C PHE A 149 -4.83 -13.47 -2.20
N ILE A 150 -5.00 -12.75 -1.09
CA ILE A 150 -4.74 -11.30 -1.02
C ILE A 150 -3.27 -11.01 -1.30
N VAL A 151 -2.35 -11.81 -0.74
CA VAL A 151 -0.90 -11.71 -0.98
C VAL A 151 -0.58 -11.91 -2.46
N HIS A 152 -1.11 -12.97 -3.07
CA HIS A 152 -0.90 -13.24 -4.49
C HIS A 152 -1.49 -12.13 -5.38
N LEU A 153 -2.69 -11.64 -5.07
CA LEU A 153 -3.32 -10.55 -5.79
C LEU A 153 -2.46 -9.27 -5.72
N ALA A 154 -2.02 -8.88 -4.53
CA ALA A 154 -1.15 -7.74 -4.33
C ALA A 154 0.13 -7.87 -5.15
N LEU A 155 0.83 -9.00 -5.07
CA LEU A 155 2.04 -9.26 -5.86
C LEU A 155 1.77 -9.19 -7.37
N ILE A 156 0.66 -9.72 -7.88
CA ILE A 156 0.32 -9.64 -9.30
C ILE A 156 0.14 -8.18 -9.73
N ARG A 157 -0.48 -7.33 -8.91
CA ARG A 157 -0.75 -5.91 -9.22
C ARG A 157 0.44 -4.98 -9.09
N LEU A 158 1.53 -5.40 -8.44
CA LEU A 158 2.75 -4.59 -8.37
C LEU A 158 3.37 -4.37 -9.77
N PRO A 159 3.98 -3.19 -10.01
CA PRO A 159 4.65 -2.87 -11.27
C PRO A 159 5.78 -3.85 -11.64
N PRO A 160 6.20 -3.87 -12.92
CA PRO A 160 7.33 -4.69 -13.37
C PRO A 160 8.65 -4.42 -12.63
N SER A 161 8.83 -3.22 -12.05
CA SER A 161 10.02 -2.90 -11.24
C SER A 161 10.18 -3.80 -10.01
N PHE A 162 9.09 -4.42 -9.53
CA PHE A 162 9.08 -5.39 -8.42
C PHE A 162 9.31 -6.83 -8.90
N GLY A 163 9.68 -7.06 -10.17
CA GLY A 163 9.96 -8.39 -10.71
C GLY A 163 10.93 -9.25 -9.87
N PRO A 164 12.05 -8.70 -9.35
CA PRO A 164 12.96 -9.43 -8.47
C PRO A 164 12.27 -9.94 -7.19
N LEU A 165 11.45 -9.09 -6.54
CA LEU A 165 10.66 -9.45 -5.37
C LEU A 165 9.69 -10.60 -5.67
N LYS A 166 8.94 -10.52 -6.78
CA LYS A 166 8.02 -11.61 -7.19
C LYS A 166 8.77 -12.92 -7.38
N THR A 167 9.94 -12.87 -8.00
CA THR A 167 10.78 -14.06 -8.24
C THR A 167 11.30 -14.65 -6.93
N ALA A 168 11.71 -13.81 -5.98
CA ALA A 168 12.13 -14.25 -4.66
C ALA A 168 10.99 -14.97 -3.92
N TYR A 169 9.79 -14.37 -3.92
CA TYR A 169 8.59 -14.98 -3.33
C TYR A 169 8.21 -16.32 -3.99
N PHE A 170 8.29 -16.42 -5.32
CA PHE A 170 7.98 -17.68 -6.01
C PHE A 170 9.02 -18.78 -5.82
N SER A 171 10.24 -18.42 -5.40
CA SER A 171 11.34 -19.39 -5.20
C SER A 171 11.39 -19.96 -3.78
N GLN A 172 10.76 -19.29 -2.82
CA GLN A 172 10.66 -19.75 -1.44
C GLN A 172 9.44 -20.64 -1.22
N LYS A 173 9.51 -21.54 -0.23
CA LYS A 173 8.38 -22.40 0.17
C LYS A 173 7.47 -21.75 1.22
N GLU A 174 7.99 -20.77 1.94
CA GLU A 174 7.26 -20.06 2.99
C GLU A 174 6.27 -19.08 2.38
N LYS A 175 5.08 -19.04 2.97
CA LYS A 175 4.03 -18.07 2.63
C LYS A 175 4.23 -16.84 3.51
N TRP A 176 4.00 -15.66 2.92
CA TRP A 176 3.97 -14.43 3.69
C TRP A 176 2.58 -14.19 4.25
N ASP A 177 2.52 -13.60 5.43
CA ASP A 177 1.32 -12.90 5.88
C ASP A 177 1.24 -11.48 5.29
N LEU A 178 0.12 -10.79 5.53
CA LEU A 178 -0.12 -9.45 4.99
C LEU A 178 0.84 -8.39 5.54
N ASN A 179 1.25 -8.51 6.81
CA ASN A 179 2.15 -7.57 7.44
C ASN A 179 3.59 -7.75 6.92
N GLU A 180 4.03 -9.00 6.77
CA GLU A 180 5.31 -9.36 6.15
C GLU A 180 5.36 -8.86 4.71
N LEU A 181 4.31 -9.10 3.92
CA LEU A 181 4.23 -8.59 2.55
C LEU A 181 4.41 -7.07 2.50
N ILE A 182 3.68 -6.33 3.34
CA ILE A 182 3.79 -4.86 3.37
C ILE A 182 5.20 -4.43 3.73
N ALA A 183 5.81 -5.03 4.76
CA ALA A 183 7.15 -4.68 5.21
C ALA A 183 8.20 -4.90 4.10
N ILE A 184 8.18 -6.06 3.45
CA ILE A 184 9.14 -6.41 2.40
C ILE A 184 8.92 -5.54 1.15
N CYS A 185 7.66 -5.28 0.77
CA CYS A 185 7.36 -4.43 -0.38
C CYS A 185 7.83 -2.99 -0.18
N VAL A 186 7.70 -2.43 1.03
CA VAL A 186 8.19 -1.09 1.36
C VAL A 186 9.72 -1.05 1.27
N GLN A 187 10.41 -2.06 1.79
CA GLN A 187 11.86 -2.17 1.69
C GLN A 187 12.32 -2.25 0.23
N GLU A 188 11.65 -3.05 -0.60
CA GLU A 188 11.96 -3.15 -2.04
C GLU A 188 11.71 -1.82 -2.76
N GLU A 189 10.65 -1.09 -2.42
CA GLU A 189 10.38 0.24 -2.98
C GLU A 189 11.52 1.23 -2.71
N GLU A 190 12.07 1.23 -1.50
CA GLU A 190 13.25 2.05 -1.13
C GLU A 190 14.50 1.64 -1.92
N LEU A 191 14.72 0.33 -2.10
CA LEU A 191 15.83 -0.16 -2.92
C LEU A 191 15.67 0.32 -4.37
N ILE A 192 14.49 0.18 -4.98
CA ILE A 192 14.22 0.64 -6.34
C ILE A 192 14.50 2.15 -6.48
N LYS A 193 14.07 2.97 -5.51
CA LYS A 193 14.34 4.42 -5.48
C LYS A 193 15.84 4.72 -5.40
N SER A 194 16.58 4.00 -4.55
CA SER A 194 18.02 4.17 -4.39
C SER A 194 18.81 3.78 -5.66
N HIS A 195 18.47 2.65 -6.28
CA HIS A 195 19.10 2.17 -7.52
C HIS A 195 18.81 3.10 -8.71
N ARG A 196 17.61 3.69 -8.77
CA ARG A 196 17.26 4.71 -9.78
C ARG A 196 18.07 5.99 -9.59
N THR A 197 18.34 6.39 -8.36
CA THR A 197 19.17 7.57 -8.05
C THR A 197 20.63 7.33 -8.46
N VAL A 198 21.13 6.12 -8.25
CA VAL A 198 22.49 5.71 -8.63
C VAL A 198 22.66 5.65 -10.16
N SER A 199 21.67 5.15 -10.90
CA SER A 199 21.75 5.06 -12.37
C SER A 199 21.71 6.43 -13.07
N VAL A 200 20.90 7.38 -12.60
CA VAL A 200 20.88 8.76 -13.12
C VAL A 200 22.24 9.45 -12.91
N ASN A 201 22.92 9.17 -11.81
CA ASN A 201 24.25 9.73 -11.51
C ASN A 201 25.40 9.07 -12.28
N LEU A 202 25.20 7.88 -12.86
CA LEU A 202 26.21 7.14 -13.63
C LEU A 202 26.23 7.50 -15.13
N VAL A 203 25.16 8.08 -15.68
CA VAL A 203 25.08 8.44 -17.12
C VAL A 203 25.85 9.73 -17.44
N ASN A 204 26.26 10.53 -16.45
CA ASN A 204 27.02 11.75 -16.68
C ASN A 204 28.53 11.59 -16.40
N LYS A 205 29.21 10.84 -17.28
CA LYS A 205 30.60 11.02 -17.74
C LYS A 205 31.17 9.69 -18.21
N GLN A 206 31.27 9.54 -19.53
CA GLN A 206 32.49 9.04 -20.18
C GLN A 206 32.40 9.31 -21.69
N LYS A 207 32.83 10.50 -22.11
CA LYS A 207 33.28 10.71 -23.49
C LYS A 207 34.52 9.85 -23.70
N TRP A 208 34.33 8.70 -24.34
CA TRP A 208 35.39 7.84 -24.84
C TRP A 208 36.17 8.59 -25.93
N LYS A 209 37.35 9.14 -25.61
CA LYS A 209 38.30 9.65 -26.61
C LYS A 209 39.15 8.48 -27.12
N GLY A 210 38.71 7.87 -28.21
CA GLY A 210 39.51 6.88 -28.95
C GLY A 210 40.68 7.57 -29.66
N LYS A 211 41.89 7.05 -29.45
CA LYS A 211 43.09 7.39 -30.23
C LYS A 211 42.94 6.79 -31.64
N GLY A 212 42.89 7.65 -32.66
CA GLY A 212 43.09 7.28 -34.05
C GLY A 212 44.06 8.27 -34.69
N LYS A 213 45.20 7.78 -35.19
CA LYS A 213 46.14 8.53 -36.03
C LYS A 213 45.52 8.67 -37.42
N ALA A 214 45.51 9.88 -37.98
CA ALA A 214 45.50 10.11 -39.42
C ALA A 214 46.18 11.45 -39.72
N VAL A 215 46.81 11.50 -40.90
CA VAL A 215 47.86 12.39 -41.35
C VAL A 215 47.30 13.71 -41.91
N ALA A 216 48.15 14.73 -41.95
CA ALA A 216 47.89 16.10 -42.40
C ALA A 216 47.39 16.24 -43.85
N SER A 217 46.60 17.29 -44.10
CA SER A 217 46.76 18.17 -45.27
C SER A 217 45.96 19.47 -45.10
N SER A 218 46.54 20.52 -45.67
CA SER A 218 46.30 21.95 -45.51
C SER A 218 45.14 22.48 -46.35
N ALA A 219 44.49 23.58 -45.93
CA ALA A 219 44.18 24.79 -46.71
C ALA A 219 43.14 25.68 -45.98
N ALA A 220 43.10 26.95 -46.37
CA ALA A 220 42.81 28.13 -45.56
C ALA A 220 41.40 28.76 -45.72
N ASN A 221 41.26 29.93 -45.07
CA ASN A 221 40.24 31.01 -45.13
C ASN A 221 39.10 30.92 -44.10
N SER A 222 38.60 31.98 -43.45
CA SER A 222 38.96 33.39 -43.17
C SER A 222 37.74 34.04 -42.45
N GLY A 223 37.96 35.02 -41.55
CA GLY A 223 36.94 35.95 -41.00
C GLY A 223 36.53 35.67 -39.54
N GLU A 224 37.00 36.41 -38.52
CA GLU A 224 36.46 37.69 -37.97
C GLU A 224 34.98 37.60 -37.50
N GLY A 225 34.58 37.90 -36.25
CA GLY A 225 35.26 38.54 -35.14
C GLY A 225 34.55 38.40 -33.76
N THR A 226 35.32 38.77 -32.73
CA THR A 226 35.02 39.44 -31.43
C THR A 226 33.67 39.18 -30.71
N SER A 227 33.63 38.81 -29.43
CA SER A 227 34.01 39.60 -28.24
C SER A 227 34.33 38.66 -27.04
N GLY A 228 35.52 38.71 -26.41
CA GLY A 228 35.84 39.53 -25.22
C GLY A 228 35.02 39.09 -23.98
N THR A 229 35.53 38.40 -22.96
CA THR A 229 36.54 38.85 -21.98
C THR A 229 37.23 37.68 -21.25
N LYS A 230 38.55 37.78 -21.06
CA LYS A 230 39.43 37.02 -20.13
C LYS A 230 39.89 38.00 -19.01
N PRO A 231 40.69 37.61 -18.00
CA PRO A 231 40.87 36.31 -17.32
C PRO A 231 40.94 36.47 -15.78
N TYR A 232 40.90 35.39 -14.99
CA TYR A 232 41.70 35.35 -13.75
C TYR A 232 42.31 33.96 -13.54
N GLN A 233 43.60 33.99 -13.24
CA GLN A 233 44.53 32.87 -13.14
C GLN A 233 44.36 32.15 -11.80
N LEU A 234 44.31 30.82 -11.83
CA LEU A 234 44.50 29.98 -10.65
C LEU A 234 45.99 29.65 -10.51
N GLY A 235 46.64 30.26 -9.53
CA GLY A 235 47.97 29.85 -9.07
C GLY A 235 47.93 28.48 -8.37
N PRO A 236 49.06 27.75 -8.30
CA PRO A 236 49.10 26.41 -7.73
C PRO A 236 49.22 26.49 -6.20
N LYS A 237 48.34 25.80 -5.46
CA LYS A 237 48.57 25.52 -4.04
C LYS A 237 48.65 24.01 -3.77
N LYS A 238 49.69 23.70 -3.00
CA LYS A 238 50.22 22.40 -2.59
C LYS A 238 49.21 21.59 -1.77
N GLY A 239 49.46 20.29 -1.74
CA GLY A 239 48.53 19.26 -1.33
C GLY A 239 48.28 19.11 0.17
N VAL A 240 47.33 18.24 0.46
CA VAL A 240 47.25 17.47 1.70
C VAL A 240 46.80 16.06 1.34
N ASN A 241 47.73 15.11 1.50
CA ASN A 241 47.43 13.69 1.58
C ASN A 241 46.54 13.44 2.80
N LYS A 242 45.37 12.82 2.61
CA LYS A 242 44.69 12.07 3.67
C LYS A 242 44.41 10.67 3.14
N GLY A 243 45.25 9.73 3.59
CA GLY A 243 45.11 8.32 3.29
C GLY A 243 43.76 7.77 3.74
N LYS A 244 43.13 6.97 2.88
CA LYS A 244 42.14 5.98 3.27
C LYS A 244 42.72 4.61 2.93
N LYS A 245 42.85 3.77 3.96
CA LYS A 245 43.25 2.36 3.86
C LYS A 245 42.38 1.65 2.81
N PRO A 246 42.91 0.71 2.02
CA PRO A 246 42.08 -0.09 1.13
C PRO A 246 41.16 -0.97 2.00
N GLY A 247 39.87 -0.66 1.99
CA GLY A 247 38.86 -1.52 2.61
C GLY A 247 38.94 -2.90 1.97
N THR A 248 39.20 -3.91 2.78
CA THR A 248 39.32 -5.30 2.34
C THR A 248 37.98 -5.78 1.81
N PHE A 249 37.82 -5.78 0.49
CA PHE A 249 36.63 -6.34 -0.13
C PHE A 249 36.69 -7.87 -0.06
N LYS A 250 35.58 -8.49 0.39
CA LYS A 250 35.41 -9.95 0.45
C LYS A 250 34.81 -10.46 -0.85
N CYS A 251 35.31 -11.60 -1.31
CA CYS A 251 34.76 -12.30 -2.46
C CYS A 251 33.33 -12.78 -2.15
N PHE A 252 32.34 -12.40 -2.96
CA PHE A 252 30.94 -12.81 -2.75
C PHE A 252 30.70 -14.32 -2.90
N PHE A 253 31.62 -15.06 -3.53
CA PHE A 253 31.53 -16.51 -3.71
C PHE A 253 32.19 -17.30 -2.55
N CYS A 254 33.47 -17.09 -2.28
CA CYS A 254 34.20 -17.85 -1.24
C CYS A 254 34.37 -17.11 0.09
N LYS A 255 33.87 -15.87 0.20
CA LYS A 255 33.93 -14.99 1.39
C LYS A 255 35.35 -14.60 1.86
N LYS A 256 36.41 -15.00 1.14
CA LYS A 256 37.81 -14.60 1.42
C LYS A 256 38.10 -13.16 0.96
N GLU A 257 38.95 -12.45 1.70
CA GLU A 257 39.39 -11.09 1.38
C GLU A 257 40.44 -11.07 0.24
N GLY A 258 40.57 -9.92 -0.43
CA GLY A 258 41.64 -9.67 -1.40
C GLY A 258 41.31 -9.99 -2.86
N HIS A 259 40.10 -10.47 -3.17
CA HIS A 259 39.64 -10.66 -4.55
C HIS A 259 38.11 -10.57 -4.68
N ILE A 260 37.62 -10.17 -5.86
CA ILE A 260 36.19 -10.14 -6.18
C ILE A 260 35.76 -11.46 -6.82
N LYS A 261 34.45 -11.73 -6.87
CA LYS A 261 33.88 -12.98 -7.43
C LYS A 261 34.41 -13.33 -8.82
N LYS A 262 34.60 -12.34 -9.70
CA LYS A 262 35.18 -12.53 -11.05
C LYS A 262 36.59 -13.15 -11.03
N ASN A 263 37.39 -12.84 -10.01
CA ASN A 263 38.76 -13.30 -9.86
C ASN A 263 38.88 -14.49 -8.87
N CYS A 264 37.77 -15.07 -8.44
CA CYS A 264 37.77 -16.19 -7.50
C CYS A 264 38.04 -17.52 -8.22
N LYS A 265 39.13 -18.21 -7.86
CA LYS A 265 39.47 -19.53 -8.41
C LYS A 265 38.32 -20.54 -8.24
N GLY A 266 37.74 -20.62 -7.04
CA GLY A 266 36.61 -21.52 -6.78
C GLY A 266 35.35 -21.18 -7.61
N PHE A 267 35.12 -19.92 -7.95
CA PHE A 267 34.01 -19.53 -8.82
C PHE A 267 34.28 -19.93 -10.28
N LYS A 268 35.52 -19.78 -10.75
CA LYS A 268 35.93 -20.23 -12.10
C LYS A 268 35.83 -21.75 -12.23
N ASP A 269 36.30 -22.50 -11.23
CA ASP A 269 36.20 -23.97 -11.21
C ASP A 269 34.73 -24.44 -11.15
N TRP A 270 33.89 -23.73 -10.38
CA TRP A 270 32.45 -23.97 -10.33
C TRP A 270 31.76 -23.72 -11.68
N LEU A 271 32.16 -22.68 -12.43
CA LEU A 271 31.65 -22.42 -13.78
C LEU A 271 32.04 -23.52 -14.77
N VAL A 272 33.28 -24.03 -14.68
CA VAL A 272 33.74 -25.17 -15.50
C VAL A 272 32.94 -26.43 -15.20
N LYS A 273 32.69 -26.72 -13.91
CA LYS A 273 31.88 -27.87 -13.48
C LYS A 273 30.40 -27.75 -13.87
N LYS A 274 29.90 -26.53 -14.09
CA LYS A 274 28.53 -26.24 -14.53
C LYS A 274 28.38 -26.06 -16.04
N GLY A 275 29.46 -26.18 -16.82
CA GLY A 275 29.44 -26.03 -18.29
C GLY A 275 29.22 -24.60 -18.78
N LEU A 276 29.44 -23.58 -17.94
CA LEU A 276 29.15 -22.16 -18.22
C LEU A 276 30.42 -21.34 -18.53
N HIS A 277 31.32 -21.85 -19.37
CA HIS A 277 32.57 -21.15 -19.66
C HIS A 277 32.43 -20.18 -20.86
N ASN A 278 32.53 -18.87 -20.60
CA ASN A 278 32.88 -17.89 -21.62
C ASN A 278 34.39 -17.98 -21.89
N LYS A 279 34.78 -18.38 -23.10
CA LYS A 279 36.17 -18.33 -23.58
C LYS A 279 36.62 -16.87 -23.64
N GLU A 280 37.43 -16.42 -22.68
CA GLU A 280 38.19 -15.17 -22.82
C GLU A 280 39.36 -15.46 -23.78
N GLY A 281 39.37 -14.78 -24.93
CA GLY A 281 40.41 -14.90 -25.95
C GLY A 281 41.76 -14.40 -25.46
N THR A 282 42.75 -15.28 -25.50
CA THR A 282 44.17 -14.95 -25.54
C THR A 282 44.45 -14.11 -26.79
N LYS A 283 45.02 -12.93 -26.61
CA LYS A 283 45.87 -12.30 -27.64
C LYS A 283 47.27 -12.20 -27.05
N GLU A 284 48.14 -13.08 -27.54
CA GLU A 284 49.59 -12.92 -27.47
C GLU A 284 50.00 -11.62 -28.15
N LYS A 285 50.88 -10.86 -27.48
CA LYS A 285 52.11 -10.30 -28.03
C LYS A 285 53.09 -10.12 -26.89
#